data_AF-A0A2G9NET3-F1
#
_entry.id   AF-A0A2G9NET3-F1
#
_cell.length_a   1.000
_cell.length_b   1.000
_cell.length_c   1.000
_cell.angle_alpha   90.00
_cell.angle_beta   90.00
_cell.angle_gamma   90.00
#
_symmetry.space_group_name_H-M   'P 1'
#
loop_
_entity.id
_entity.type
_entity.pdbx_description
1 polymer ?
#
loop_
_entity_poly.entity_id
_entity_poly.type
_entity_poly.pdbx_seq_one_letter_code
_entity_poly.pdbx_strand_id
1 'polypeptide(L)'
;MNNKIVKDMFVKAIIVLAILSAVILLIGPTITGNFLGIFPEKNSGQGTAWATEDVSYEQLPGYIERSQFMESFPSEGKALLIVGEEKFTIKKGSVIRGDIQYPDMIIRFPEKYLDTLGKRGLCNTVREAEDKGDLAIQLQASELELAWKYKGMFKYKNCLGF
;
A
#
# COMPACT_ATOMS: atom_id res chain seq x y z
N MET A 1 53.43 -1.25 1.73
CA MET A 1 52.41 -2.18 1.15
C MET A 1 52.79 -2.50 -0.27
N ASN A 2 52.80 -3.79 -0.64
CA ASN A 2 53.36 -4.24 -1.89
C ASN A 2 52.40 -3.92 -3.05
N ASN A 3 52.82 -3.08 -4.00
CA ASN A 3 52.00 -2.63 -5.15
C ASN A 3 51.43 -3.80 -5.99
N LYS A 4 52.01 -4.99 -5.86
CA LYS A 4 51.54 -6.22 -6.50
C LYS A 4 50.18 -6.70 -5.99
N ILE A 5 49.92 -6.59 -4.68
CA ILE A 5 48.69 -7.10 -4.05
C ILE A 5 47.49 -6.20 -4.40
N VAL A 6 47.70 -4.88 -4.38
CA VAL A 6 46.65 -3.90 -4.72
C VAL A 6 46.22 -4.02 -6.18
N LYS A 7 47.20 -4.22 -7.09
CA LYS A 7 46.91 -4.43 -8.52
C LYS A 7 46.11 -5.70 -8.77
N ASP A 8 46.46 -6.80 -8.11
CA ASP A 8 45.74 -8.08 -8.27
C ASP A 8 44.29 -8.00 -7.77
N MET A 9 44.06 -7.23 -6.69
CA MET A 9 42.72 -7.01 -6.14
C MET A 9 41.84 -6.15 -7.05
N PHE A 10 42.41 -5.09 -7.65
CA PHE A 10 41.70 -4.23 -8.61
C PHE A 10 41.31 -4.98 -9.88
N VAL A 11 42.20 -5.82 -10.42
CA VAL A 11 41.92 -6.61 -11.63
C VAL A 11 40.77 -7.58 -11.38
N LYS A 12 40.77 -8.28 -10.24
CA LYS A 12 39.67 -9.19 -9.86
C LYS A 12 38.33 -8.47 -9.70
N ALA A 13 38.32 -7.27 -9.10
CA ALA A 13 37.10 -6.47 -8.96
C ALA A 13 36.51 -6.04 -10.31
N ILE A 14 37.36 -5.61 -11.25
CA ILE A 14 36.93 -5.24 -12.61
C ILE A 14 36.35 -6.45 -13.35
N ILE A 15 36.97 -7.63 -13.23
CA ILE A 15 36.49 -8.86 -13.85
C ILE A 15 35.10 -9.24 -13.31
N VAL A 16 34.90 -9.18 -11.99
CA VAL A 16 33.59 -9.48 -11.38
C VAL A 16 32.53 -8.50 -11.85
N LEU A 17 32.85 -7.19 -11.92
CA LEU A 17 31.92 -6.17 -12.39
C LEU A 17 31.54 -6.38 -13.86
N ALA A 18 32.51 -6.73 -14.70
CA ALA A 18 32.31 -7.03 -16.12
C ALA A 18 31.40 -8.26 -16.30
N ILE A 19 31.63 -9.34 -15.54
CA ILE A 19 30.77 -10.53 -15.57
C ILE A 19 29.35 -10.19 -15.13
N LEU A 20 29.19 -9.41 -14.05
CA LEU A 20 27.87 -8.99 -13.56
C LEU A 20 27.10 -8.19 -14.65
N SER A 21 27.79 -7.26 -15.32
CA SER A 21 27.20 -6.45 -16.39
C SER A 21 26.80 -7.30 -17.60
N ALA A 22 27.60 -8.30 -17.96
CA ALA A 22 27.29 -9.22 -19.06
C ALA A 22 26.08 -10.11 -18.75
N VAL A 23 25.93 -10.57 -17.51
CA VAL A 23 24.75 -11.34 -17.07
C VAL A 23 23.47 -10.51 -17.16
N ILE A 24 23.51 -9.24 -16.76
CA ILE A 24 22.36 -8.32 -16.88
C ILE A 24 21.96 -8.15 -18.36
N LEU A 25 22.93 -8.04 -19.27
CA LEU A 25 22.67 -7.90 -20.71
C LEU A 25 22.15 -9.19 -21.36
N LEU A 26 22.51 -10.37 -20.85
CA LEU A 26 22.01 -11.65 -21.37
C LEU A 26 20.59 -11.98 -20.91
N ILE A 27 20.19 -11.49 -19.73
CA ILE A 27 18.82 -11.65 -19.20
C ILE A 27 17.89 -10.53 -19.71
N GLY A 28 18.45 -9.38 -20.11
CA GLY A 28 17.71 -8.21 -20.57
C GLY A 28 16.76 -8.40 -21.77
N PRO A 29 17.12 -9.11 -22.86
CA PRO A 29 16.32 -9.06 -24.08
C PRO A 29 15.07 -9.95 -24.06
N THR A 30 14.87 -10.86 -23.09
CA THR A 30 13.61 -11.64 -23.01
C THR A 30 12.45 -10.87 -22.37
N ILE A 31 12.67 -9.62 -21.92
CA ILE A 31 11.62 -8.70 -21.45
C ILE A 31 11.35 -7.61 -22.52
N THR A 32 11.60 -7.91 -23.79
CA THR A 32 11.10 -7.09 -24.91
C THR A 32 9.88 -7.76 -25.55
N GLY A 33 8.83 -7.89 -24.75
CA GLY A 33 7.48 -8.23 -25.22
C GLY A 33 6.47 -7.38 -24.47
N ASN A 34 5.98 -6.31 -25.10
CA ASN A 34 4.72 -5.61 -24.76
C ASN A 34 4.57 -4.95 -23.38
N PHE A 35 5.63 -4.57 -22.66
CA PHE A 35 5.45 -3.86 -21.39
C PHE A 35 5.07 -2.37 -21.52
N LEU A 36 5.10 -1.78 -22.73
CA LEU A 36 4.94 -0.33 -22.95
C LEU A 36 3.59 0.11 -23.57
N GLY A 37 2.55 -0.72 -23.57
CA GLY A 37 1.25 -0.27 -24.05
C GLY A 37 0.16 -1.21 -23.65
N ILE A 38 -0.90 -0.68 -23.05
CA ILE A 38 -2.08 -1.40 -22.56
C ILE A 38 -1.79 -2.14 -21.24
N PHE A 39 -1.42 -1.41 -20.18
CA PHE A 39 -2.23 -1.65 -18.99
C PHE A 39 -3.62 -1.18 -19.41
N PRO A 40 -4.63 -2.06 -19.52
CA PRO A 40 -5.98 -1.55 -19.55
C PRO A 40 -6.04 -0.66 -18.31
N GLU A 41 -6.34 0.61 -18.52
CA GLU A 41 -6.99 1.39 -17.50
C GLU A 41 -8.23 0.57 -17.16
N LYS A 42 -8.05 -0.39 -16.25
CA LYS A 42 -9.12 -0.97 -15.49
C LYS A 42 -9.59 0.25 -14.73
N ASN A 43 -10.54 0.95 -15.35
CA ASN A 43 -11.50 1.80 -14.69
C ASN A 43 -11.82 1.06 -13.40
N SER A 44 -11.18 1.51 -12.33
CA SER A 44 -11.13 0.83 -11.06
C SER A 44 -12.54 0.92 -10.53
N GLY A 45 -13.33 -0.11 -10.82
CA GLY A 45 -14.72 -0.21 -10.47
C GLY A 45 -15.54 0.99 -10.92
N GLN A 46 -16.20 0.85 -12.07
CA GLN A 46 -17.65 0.99 -12.00
C GLN A 46 -18.13 -0.11 -11.02
N GLY A 47 -17.95 0.16 -9.73
CA GLY A 47 -18.72 -0.50 -8.70
C GLY A 47 -20.15 -0.27 -9.11
N THR A 48 -20.91 -1.36 -9.21
CA THR A 48 -22.37 -1.33 -9.26
C THR A 48 -22.84 -0.15 -8.43
N ALA A 49 -23.61 0.75 -9.02
CA ALA A 49 -24.10 1.97 -8.39
C ALA A 49 -24.81 1.64 -7.06
N TRP A 50 -24.05 1.49 -5.98
CA TRP A 50 -24.53 1.59 -4.62
C TRP A 50 -24.78 3.08 -4.45
N ALA A 51 -25.99 3.47 -4.84
CA ALA A 51 -26.45 4.83 -4.82
C ALA A 51 -26.19 5.42 -3.42
N THR A 52 -25.36 6.47 -3.37
CA THR A 52 -25.52 7.64 -2.50
C THR A 52 -25.97 7.38 -1.06
N GLU A 53 -25.47 6.33 -0.41
CA GLU A 53 -25.75 6.12 1.00
C GLU A 53 -24.66 6.86 1.78
N ASP A 54 -25.06 7.93 2.46
CA ASP A 54 -24.19 8.67 3.36
C ASP A 54 -23.65 7.67 4.41
N VAL A 55 -22.33 7.46 4.45
CA VAL A 55 -21.73 6.49 5.36
C VAL A 55 -21.64 7.11 6.75
N SER A 56 -22.52 6.68 7.65
CA SER A 56 -22.43 7.01 9.08
C SER A 56 -21.33 6.22 9.79
N TYR A 57 -20.98 6.62 11.01
CA TYR A 57 -20.06 5.87 11.88
C TYR A 57 -20.52 4.43 12.14
N GLU A 58 -21.83 4.22 12.23
CA GLU A 58 -22.45 2.93 12.47
C GLU A 58 -22.33 2.00 11.25
N GLN A 59 -22.34 2.57 10.05
CA GLN A 59 -22.21 1.84 8.79
C GLN A 59 -20.76 1.67 8.34
N LEU A 60 -19.84 2.50 8.83
CA LEU A 60 -18.43 2.51 8.43
C LEU A 60 -17.76 1.12 8.53
N PRO A 61 -17.91 0.35 9.63
CA PRO A 61 -17.34 -1.00 9.70
C PRO A 61 -17.79 -1.90 8.55
N GLY A 62 -19.10 -2.01 8.35
CA GLY A 62 -19.66 -2.84 7.29
C GLY A 62 -19.28 -2.36 5.89
N TYR A 63 -19.15 -1.04 5.70
CA TYR A 63 -18.66 -0.47 4.44
C TYR A 63 -17.21 -0.94 4.14
N ILE A 64 -16.31 -0.82 5.11
CA ILE A 64 -14.89 -1.20 4.93
C ILE A 64 -14.76 -2.72 4.75
N GLU A 65 -15.49 -3.52 5.53
CA GLU A 65 -15.47 -4.98 5.44
C GLU A 65 -15.82 -5.52 4.05
N ARG A 66 -16.77 -4.88 3.36
CA ARG A 66 -17.19 -5.25 2.01
C ARG A 66 -16.29 -4.72 0.90
N SER A 67 -15.33 -3.86 1.23
CA SER A 67 -14.46 -3.24 0.23
C SER A 67 -13.39 -4.22 -0.28
N GLN A 68 -12.95 -4.03 -1.52
CA GLN A 68 -11.82 -4.80 -2.09
C GLN A 68 -10.50 -4.59 -1.31
N PHE A 69 -10.41 -3.53 -0.51
CA PHE A 69 -9.31 -3.31 0.42
C PHE A 69 -9.23 -4.46 1.43
N MET A 70 -10.37 -4.89 1.99
CA MET A 70 -10.41 -5.96 3.00
C MET A 70 -9.98 -7.32 2.43
N GLU A 71 -10.31 -7.61 1.18
CA GLU A 71 -9.87 -8.83 0.47
C GLU A 71 -8.34 -8.93 0.38
N SER A 72 -7.64 -7.81 0.45
CA SER A 72 -6.17 -7.75 0.29
C SER A 72 -5.44 -7.49 1.59
N PHE A 73 -6.19 -7.15 2.65
CA PHE A 73 -5.65 -6.97 3.99
C PHE A 73 -4.96 -8.26 4.49
N PRO A 74 -3.80 -8.19 5.16
CA PRO A 74 -3.11 -9.39 5.62
C PRO A 74 -3.83 -10.07 6.78
N SER A 75 -3.73 -11.40 6.87
CA SER A 75 -4.37 -12.19 7.95
C SER A 75 -3.86 -11.80 9.34
N GLU A 76 -2.55 -11.57 9.45
CA GLU A 76 -1.88 -11.12 10.68
C GLU A 76 -1.85 -9.60 10.84
N GLY A 77 -2.49 -8.87 9.91
CA GLY A 77 -2.54 -7.42 9.91
C GLY A 77 -3.39 -6.86 11.04
N LYS A 78 -2.89 -5.80 11.68
CA LYS A 78 -3.64 -5.01 12.65
C LYS A 78 -3.48 -3.55 12.31
N ALA A 79 -4.58 -2.88 11.99
CA ALA A 79 -4.57 -1.43 11.81
C ALA A 79 -5.58 -0.78 12.77
N LEU A 80 -5.24 0.41 13.25
CA LEU A 80 -6.15 1.26 14.00
C LEU A 80 -6.59 2.41 13.09
N LEU A 81 -7.87 2.48 12.75
CA LEU A 81 -8.48 3.59 12.05
C LEU A 81 -9.11 4.54 13.08
N ILE A 82 -8.77 5.81 13.01
CA ILE A 82 -9.32 6.87 13.85
C ILE A 82 -10.09 7.81 12.94
N VAL A 83 -11.40 7.93 13.16
CA VAL A 83 -12.27 8.86 12.43
C VAL A 83 -12.87 9.87 13.41
N GLY A 84 -12.44 11.12 13.33
CA GLY A 84 -12.78 12.10 14.37
C GLY A 84 -12.26 11.63 15.73
N GLU A 85 -13.17 11.40 16.67
CA GLU A 85 -12.87 10.84 18.00
C GLU A 85 -13.09 9.31 18.09
N GLU A 86 -13.71 8.72 17.07
CA GLU A 86 -14.07 7.31 17.03
C GLU A 86 -12.88 6.45 16.60
N LYS A 87 -12.74 5.28 17.24
CA LYS A 87 -11.66 4.32 16.96
C LYS A 87 -12.25 3.03 16.41
N PHE A 88 -11.58 2.49 15.40
CA PHE A 88 -11.95 1.25 14.73
C PHE A 88 -10.72 0.37 14.57
N THR A 89 -10.81 -0.85 15.09
CA THR A 89 -9.82 -1.89 14.91
C THR A 89 -10.10 -2.62 13.61
N ILE A 90 -9.11 -2.65 12.72
CA ILE A 90 -9.18 -3.33 11.43
C ILE A 90 -8.32 -4.59 11.50
N LYS A 91 -8.95 -5.73 11.19
CA LYS A 91 -8.32 -7.04 10.99
C LYS A 91 -8.85 -7.66 9.70
N LYS A 92 -8.22 -8.73 9.23
CA LYS A 92 -8.69 -9.45 8.04
C LYS A 92 -10.16 -9.88 8.19
N GLY A 93 -11.01 -9.34 7.33
CA GLY A 93 -12.44 -9.66 7.26
C GLY A 93 -13.29 -9.07 8.37
N SER A 94 -12.75 -8.21 9.25
CA SER A 94 -13.54 -7.55 10.29
C SER A 94 -13.06 -6.14 10.62
N VAL A 95 -14.02 -5.27 10.88
CA VAL A 95 -13.80 -3.93 11.42
C VAL A 95 -14.67 -3.79 12.66
N ILE A 96 -14.07 -3.49 13.80
CA ILE A 96 -14.77 -3.44 15.09
C ILE A 96 -14.51 -2.09 15.73
N ARG A 97 -15.56 -1.43 16.23
CA ARG A 97 -15.41 -0.20 17.02
C ARG A 97 -14.61 -0.51 18.30
N GLY A 98 -13.56 0.26 18.54
CA GLY A 98 -12.67 0.07 19.69
C GLY A 98 -11.20 0.28 19.34
N ASP A 99 -10.39 0.30 20.39
CA ASP A 99 -8.95 0.45 20.32
C ASP A 99 -8.24 -0.91 20.29
N ILE A 100 -7.00 -0.93 19.80
CA ILE A 100 -6.16 -2.13 19.76
C ILE A 100 -4.76 -1.80 20.27
N GLN A 101 -4.21 -2.70 21.08
CA GLN A 101 -2.81 -2.60 21.51
C GLN A 101 -1.89 -3.07 20.38
N TYR A 102 -0.80 -2.33 20.18
CA TYR A 102 0.24 -2.63 19.19
C TYR A 102 -0.31 -2.81 17.76
N PRO A 103 -0.99 -1.80 17.18
CA PRO A 103 -1.33 -1.82 15.77
C PRO A 103 -0.04 -1.80 14.93
N ASP A 104 -0.04 -2.39 13.74
CA ASP A 104 1.07 -2.25 12.78
C ASP A 104 1.09 -0.83 12.17
N MET A 105 -0.10 -0.23 12.02
CA MET A 105 -0.31 1.11 11.48
C MET A 105 -1.52 1.79 12.12
N ILE A 106 -1.44 3.11 12.26
CA ILE A 106 -2.52 3.98 12.71
C ILE A 106 -2.88 4.90 11.55
N ILE A 107 -4.14 4.88 11.14
CA ILE A 107 -4.69 5.72 10.07
C ILE A 107 -5.61 6.73 10.73
N ARG A 108 -5.28 8.02 10.64
CA ARG A 108 -6.13 9.11 11.10
C ARG A 108 -6.81 9.73 9.90
N PHE A 109 -8.15 9.68 9.92
CA PHE A 109 -8.99 10.09 8.83
C PHE A 109 -10.03 11.09 9.35
N PRO A 110 -10.11 12.32 8.82
CA PRO A 110 -11.08 13.28 9.34
C PRO A 110 -12.53 12.89 9.03
N GLU A 111 -13.43 13.19 9.97
CA GLU A 111 -14.87 12.92 9.84
C GLU A 111 -15.50 13.55 8.59
N LYS A 112 -15.02 14.73 8.16
CA LYS A 112 -15.56 15.45 6.98
C LYS A 112 -15.55 14.62 5.68
N TYR A 113 -14.77 13.53 5.64
CA TYR A 113 -14.66 12.65 4.49
C TYR A 113 -15.61 11.44 4.52
N LEU A 114 -16.32 11.17 5.63
CA LEU A 114 -17.25 10.03 5.73
C LEU A 114 -18.33 10.06 4.65
N ASP A 115 -18.93 11.23 4.44
CA ASP A 115 -19.93 11.46 3.40
C ASP A 115 -19.38 11.14 1.99
N THR A 116 -18.14 11.57 1.76
CA THR A 116 -17.45 11.37 0.48
C THR A 116 -17.06 9.91 0.27
N LEU A 117 -16.79 9.16 1.34
CA LEU A 117 -16.47 7.73 1.32
C LEU A 117 -17.57 6.91 0.63
N GLY A 118 -18.83 7.15 1.01
CA GLY A 118 -19.99 6.50 0.40
C GLY A 118 -20.18 6.87 -1.07
N LYS A 119 -19.94 8.15 -1.40
CA LYS A 119 -20.21 8.71 -2.73
C LYS A 119 -19.14 8.41 -3.76
N ARG A 120 -17.86 8.46 -3.36
CA ARG A 120 -16.69 8.36 -4.26
C ARG A 120 -15.91 7.07 -4.11
N GLY A 121 -16.16 6.31 -3.04
CA GLY A 121 -15.38 5.12 -2.71
C GLY A 121 -14.17 5.42 -1.82
N LEU A 122 -13.68 4.39 -1.13
CA LEU A 122 -12.54 4.47 -0.21
C LEU A 122 -11.32 5.15 -0.85
N CYS A 123 -10.82 4.65 -1.98
CA CYS A 123 -9.56 5.13 -2.53
C CYS A 123 -9.60 6.56 -3.07
N ASN A 124 -10.69 6.96 -3.71
CA ASN A 124 -10.83 8.35 -4.16
C ASN A 124 -10.88 9.32 -2.98
N THR A 125 -11.54 8.91 -1.90
CA THR A 125 -11.68 9.74 -0.70
C THR A 125 -10.36 9.82 0.07
N VAL A 126 -9.63 8.71 0.20
CA VAL A 126 -8.31 8.70 0.85
C VAL A 126 -7.32 9.55 0.08
N ARG A 127 -7.29 9.43 -1.27
CA ARG A 127 -6.44 10.30 -2.11
C ARG A 127 -6.79 11.77 -1.97
N GLU A 128 -8.08 12.10 -1.93
CA GLU A 128 -8.50 13.49 -1.71
C GLU A 128 -8.04 14.02 -0.34
N ALA A 129 -8.14 13.20 0.71
CA ALA A 129 -7.66 13.55 2.05
C ALA A 129 -6.13 13.69 2.09
N GLU A 130 -5.40 12.85 1.37
CA GLU A 130 -3.94 12.91 1.22
C GLU A 130 -3.51 14.17 0.46
N ASP A 131 -4.12 14.45 -0.69
CA ASP A 131 -3.83 15.64 -1.52
C ASP A 131 -4.04 16.95 -0.76
N LYS A 132 -4.96 16.95 0.22
CA LYS A 132 -5.24 18.08 1.12
C LYS A 132 -4.38 18.08 2.39
N GLY A 133 -3.53 17.08 2.60
CA GLY A 133 -2.69 16.93 3.79
C GLY A 133 -3.47 16.62 5.08
N ASP A 134 -4.71 16.16 4.95
CA ASP A 134 -5.58 15.85 6.09
C ASP A 134 -5.45 14.38 6.57
N LEU A 135 -4.92 13.51 5.71
CA LEU A 135 -4.65 12.12 6.04
C LEU A 135 -3.33 12.00 6.80
N ALA A 136 -3.34 11.31 7.95
CA ALA A 136 -2.10 10.97 8.65
C ALA A 136 -2.01 9.46 8.87
N ILE A 137 -0.92 8.87 8.38
CA ILE A 137 -0.60 7.45 8.56
C ILE A 137 0.67 7.37 9.41
N GLN A 138 0.57 6.68 10.54
CA GLN A 138 1.69 6.41 11.42
C GLN A 138 1.99 4.92 11.43
N LEU A 139 3.19 4.56 10.98
CA LEU A 139 3.68 3.19 10.99
C LEU A 139 4.30 2.88 12.36
N GLN A 140 3.86 1.79 12.97
CA GLN A 140 4.35 1.31 14.28
C GLN A 140 5.26 0.08 14.11
N ALA A 141 4.97 -0.74 13.10
CA ALA A 141 5.87 -1.80 12.67
C ALA A 141 7.01 -1.23 11.80
N SER A 142 8.12 -1.97 11.70
CA SER A 142 9.25 -1.60 10.83
C SER A 142 8.84 -1.61 9.36
N GLU A 143 9.47 -0.76 8.54
CA GLU A 143 9.18 -0.69 7.09
C GLU A 143 9.32 -2.06 6.39
N LEU A 144 10.33 -2.83 6.76
CA LEU A 144 10.57 -4.16 6.19
C LEU A 144 9.45 -5.15 6.58
N GLU A 145 9.04 -5.14 7.84
CA GLU A 145 7.93 -5.96 8.30
C GLU A 145 6.63 -5.59 7.59
N LEU A 146 6.36 -4.28 7.46
CA LEU A 146 5.19 -3.77 6.74
C LEU A 146 5.21 -4.15 5.27
N ALA A 147 6.32 -3.96 4.57
CA ALA A 147 6.45 -4.33 3.17
C ALA A 147 6.18 -5.83 2.95
N TRP A 148 6.65 -6.69 3.87
CA TRP A 148 6.42 -8.12 3.78
C TRP A 148 4.98 -8.52 4.12
N LYS A 149 4.45 -8.02 5.25
CA LYS A 149 3.11 -8.34 5.76
C LYS A 149 2.03 -7.79 4.82
N TYR A 150 2.18 -6.55 4.35
CA TYR A 150 1.21 -5.83 3.53
C TYR A 150 1.47 -5.94 2.01
N LYS A 151 2.31 -6.87 1.56
CA LYS A 151 2.62 -7.06 0.12
C LYS A 151 1.37 -7.22 -0.77
N GLY A 152 0.32 -7.87 -0.25
CA GLY A 152 -0.95 -8.04 -0.97
C GLY A 152 -1.72 -6.73 -1.20
N MET A 153 -1.42 -5.71 -0.41
CA MET A 153 -2.02 -4.39 -0.49
C MET A 153 -1.24 -3.42 -1.40
N PHE A 154 -0.13 -3.84 -2.03
CA PHE A 154 0.61 -2.97 -2.95
C PHE A 154 -0.21 -2.48 -4.14
N LYS A 155 -1.28 -3.17 -4.54
CA LYS A 155 -2.21 -2.65 -5.54
C LYS A 155 -2.95 -1.38 -5.10
N TYR A 156 -2.98 -1.09 -3.79
CA TYR A 156 -3.52 0.13 -3.18
C TYR A 156 -2.44 1.12 -2.78
N LYS A 157 -1.19 0.95 -3.23
CA LYS A 157 -0.09 1.88 -2.96
C LYS A 157 -0.47 3.32 -3.33
N ASN A 158 -0.99 3.50 -4.55
CA ASN A 158 -1.46 4.79 -5.07
C ASN A 158 -2.70 5.36 -4.36
N CYS A 159 -3.30 4.58 -3.46
CA CYS A 159 -4.50 4.94 -2.72
C CYS A 159 -4.18 5.33 -1.26
N LEU A 160 -3.05 4.87 -0.71
CA LEU A 160 -2.69 5.04 0.69
C LEU A 160 -1.40 5.86 0.89
N GLY A 161 -0.75 6.33 -0.18
CA GLY A 161 0.34 7.31 -0.09
C GLY A 161 1.70 6.79 0.37
N PHE A 162 1.90 5.48 0.45
CA PHE A 162 3.20 4.84 0.75
C PHE A 162 3.86 4.24 -0.49
#